data_AF-I2C9T5-F1
#
_entry.id   AF-I2C9T5-F1
#
_cell.length_a   1.000
_cell.length_b   1.000
_cell.length_c   1.000
_cell.angle_alpha   90.00
_cell.angle_beta   90.00
_cell.angle_gamma   90.00
#
_symmetry.space_group_name_H-M   'P 1'
#
loop_
_entity.id
_entity.type
_entity.pdbx_description
1 polymer ?
#
loop_
_entity_poly.entity_id
_entity_poly.type
_entity_poly.pdbx_seq_one_letter_code
_entity_poly.pdbx_strand_id
1 'polypeptide(L)'
;MTALVIQDVYGGDILKTKTGTSWHFYNRIDGEIYDFTSGQFSEPIVYQHILSSRDEAFSDTNEHQYRFLKSAFRKNMETEREKHL
;
A
#
# COMPACT_ATOMS: atom_id res chain seq x y z
N MET A 1 6.46 -2.25 -1.93
CA MET A 1 5.51 -1.61 -1.01
C MET A 1 4.17 -1.35 -1.71
N THR A 2 3.06 -1.90 -1.21
CA THR A 2 1.71 -1.75 -1.83
C THR A 2 1.16 -0.33 -1.67
N ALA A 3 1.40 0.31 -0.52
CA ALA A 3 0.88 1.64 -0.22
C ALA A 3 1.30 2.72 -1.23
N LEU A 4 2.50 2.58 -1.82
CA LEU A 4 2.99 3.46 -2.89
C LEU A 4 2.14 3.34 -4.17
N VAL A 5 1.80 2.11 -4.56
CA VAL A 5 1.02 1.84 -5.78
C VAL A 5 -0.41 2.32 -5.62
N ILE A 6 -1.01 2.10 -4.45
CA ILE A 6 -2.35 2.58 -4.13
C ILE A 6 -2.39 4.10 -4.11
N GLN A 7 -1.41 4.77 -3.49
CA GLN A 7 -1.33 6.23 -3.51
C GLN A 7 -1.18 6.79 -4.93
N ASP A 8 -0.43 6.11 -5.80
CA ASP A 8 -0.28 6.52 -7.20
C ASP A 8 -1.57 6.46 -8.02
N VAL A 9 -2.52 5.59 -7.64
CA VAL A 9 -3.76 5.37 -8.39
C VAL A 9 -4.92 6.15 -7.79
N TYR A 10 -5.00 6.20 -6.46
CA TYR A 10 -6.15 6.75 -5.72
C TYR A 10 -5.80 7.99 -4.90
N GLY A 11 -4.53 8.38 -4.82
CA GLY A 11 -4.09 9.49 -3.97
C GLY A 11 -4.10 9.15 -2.47
N GLY A 12 -4.40 10.14 -1.64
CA GLY A 12 -4.46 9.99 -0.18
C GLY A 12 -3.10 9.98 0.51
N ASP A 13 -3.14 9.68 1.81
CA ASP A 13 -1.97 9.66 2.69
C ASP A 13 -1.37 8.26 2.76
N ILE A 14 -0.05 8.20 2.98
CA ILE A 14 0.61 6.97 3.45
C ILE A 14 0.73 7.10 4.97
N LEU A 15 0.26 6.08 5.66
CA LEU A 15 0.39 5.91 7.10
C LEU A 15 1.31 4.73 7.40
N LYS A 16 1.85 4.70 8.61
CA LYS A 16 2.67 3.59 9.11
C LYS A 16 2.32 3.23 10.54
N THR A 17 2.63 1.98 10.91
CA THR A 17 2.64 1.51 12.29
C THR A 17 3.83 0.59 12.50
N LYS A 18 4.31 0.48 13.73
CA LYS A 18 5.38 -0.46 14.07
C LYS A 18 4.81 -1.86 14.19
N THR A 19 5.38 -2.83 13.49
CA THR A 19 5.04 -4.26 13.61
C THR A 19 6.32 -5.05 13.86
N GLY A 20 6.48 -5.54 15.10
CA GLY A 20 7.74 -6.14 15.53
C GLY A 20 8.91 -5.16 15.37
N THR A 21 9.94 -5.56 14.61
CA THR A 21 11.13 -4.74 14.35
C THR A 21 11.02 -3.84 13.11
N SER A 22 9.98 -4.01 12.29
CA SER A 22 9.82 -3.31 11.01
C SER A 22 8.69 -2.28 11.02
N TRP A 23 8.67 -1.43 9.98
CA TRP A 23 7.55 -0.54 9.70
C TRP A 23 6.58 -1.22 8.76
N HIS A 24 5.28 -1.09 9.02
CA HIS A 24 4.23 -1.52 8.12
C HIS A 24 3.50 -0.29 7.58
N PHE A 25 3.30 -0.22 6.27
CA PHE A 25 2.73 0.95 5.58
C PHE A 25 1.39 0.62 4.92
N TYR A 26 0.46 1.56 5.00
CA TYR A 26 -0.91 1.44 4.48
C TYR A 26 -1.45 2.83 4.13
N ASN A 27 -2.66 2.92 3.59
CA ASN A 27 -3.20 4.19 3.07
C ASN A 27 -4.35 4.72 3.92
N ARG A 28 -4.51 6.04 3.90
CA ARG A 28 -5.77 6.71 4.24
C ARG A 28 -6.29 7.47 3.04
N ILE A 29 -7.49 7.14 2.60
CA ILE A 29 -8.16 7.73 1.44
C ILE A 29 -9.53 8.22 1.90
N ASP A 30 -9.83 9.49 1.69
CA ASP A 30 -11.08 10.14 2.12
C ASP A 30 -11.45 9.90 3.60
N GLY A 31 -10.44 9.85 4.46
CA GLY A 31 -10.61 9.63 5.91
C GLY A 31 -10.63 8.17 6.34
N GLU A 32 -10.82 7.24 5.41
CA GLU A 32 -10.93 5.80 5.66
C GLU A 32 -9.58 5.09 5.54
N ILE A 33 -9.38 4.03 6.33
CA ILE A 33 -8.13 3.27 6.39
C ILE A 33 -8.19 2.06 5.46
N TYR A 34 -7.18 1.94 4.59
CA TYR A 34 -7.04 0.84 3.65
C TYR A 34 -5.70 0.14 3.82
N ASP A 35 -5.75 -1.13 4.24
CA ASP A 35 -4.58 -2.02 4.32
C ASP A 35 -4.85 -3.32 3.55
N PHE A 36 -4.43 -3.32 2.27
CA PHE A 36 -4.53 -4.46 1.36
C PHE A 36 -3.55 -5.60 1.67
N THR A 37 -2.74 -5.45 2.72
CA THR A 37 -1.67 -6.37 3.09
C THR A 37 -1.77 -6.83 4.54
N SER A 38 -2.83 -6.43 5.26
CA SER A 38 -3.09 -6.83 6.65
C SER A 38 -3.14 -8.35 6.83
N GLY A 39 -3.63 -9.09 5.84
CA GLY A 39 -3.65 -10.56 5.84
C GLY A 39 -2.27 -11.23 5.79
N GLN A 40 -1.17 -10.47 5.61
CA GLN A 40 0.19 -11.01 5.70
C GLN A 40 0.64 -11.24 7.16
N PHE A 41 -0.08 -10.70 8.14
CA PHE A 41 0.24 -10.80 9.55
C PHE A 41 -0.57 -11.92 10.20
N SER A 42 0.10 -12.75 11.00
CA SER A 42 -0.55 -13.81 11.78
C SER A 42 -1.29 -13.28 13.00
N GLU A 43 -0.93 -12.09 13.47
CA GLU A 43 -1.51 -11.43 14.64
C GLU A 43 -2.21 -10.12 14.23
N PRO A 44 -3.25 -9.69 14.96
CA PRO A 44 -3.89 -8.40 14.73
C PRO A 44 -2.89 -7.24 14.81
N ILE A 45 -2.99 -6.32 13.85
CA ILE A 45 -2.14 -5.13 13.81
C ILE A 45 -2.74 -4.04 14.70
N VAL A 46 -1.93 -3.45 15.58
CA VAL A 46 -2.28 -2.22 16.29
C VAL A 46 -1.89 -1.04 15.40
N TYR A 47 -2.89 -0.37 14.83
CA TYR A 47 -2.67 0.74 13.90
C TYR A 47 -2.47 2.07 14.65
N GLN A 48 -1.26 2.63 14.56
CA GLN A 48 -0.90 3.92 15.17
C GLN A 48 -1.19 5.14 14.28
N HIS A 49 -1.51 4.93 13.01
CA HIS A 49 -1.83 5.97 12.03
C HIS A 49 -0.80 7.11 11.93
N ILE A 50 0.50 6.77 12.03
CA ILE A 50 1.58 7.75 11.92
C ILE A 50 1.72 8.15 10.46
N LEU A 51 1.68 9.45 10.15
CA LEU A 51 1.89 9.93 8.78
C LEU A 51 3.30 9.60 8.29
N SER A 52 3.41 9.15 7.04
CA SER A 52 4.66 8.79 6.37
C SER A 52 4.83 9.54 5.06
N SER A 53 6.07 9.84 4.70
CA SER A 53 6.39 10.32 3.36
C SER A 53 6.48 9.15 2.37
N ARG A 54 6.42 9.47 1.08
CA ARG A 54 6.71 8.53 0.00
C ARG A 54 8.13 8.01 0.07
N ASP A 55 9.10 8.89 0.28
CA ASP A 55 10.52 8.53 0.35
C ASP A 55 10.79 7.52 1.47
N GLU A 56 10.13 7.70 2.62
CA GLU A 56 10.23 6.75 3.73
C GLU A 56 9.63 5.39 3.36
N ALA A 57 8.43 5.35 2.79
CA ALA A 57 7.82 4.10 2.34
C ALA A 57 8.61 3.44 1.19
N PHE A 58 9.29 4.24 0.37
CA PHE A 58 10.15 3.77 -0.72
C PHE A 58 11.44 3.15 -0.20
N SER A 59 11.97 3.64 0.93
CA SER A 59 13.18 3.10 1.56
C SER A 59 13.05 1.62 1.96
N ASP A 60 11.82 1.13 2.10
CA ASP A 60 11.49 -0.26 2.44
C ASP A 60 11.21 -1.12 1.19
N THR A 61 11.53 -0.62 -0.01
CA THR A 61 11.46 -1.37 -1.27
C THR A 61 12.54 -0.87 -2.23
N ASN A 62 12.49 -1.31 -3.49
CA ASN A 62 13.33 -0.76 -4.54
C ASN A 62 12.53 -0.49 -5.80
N GLU A 63 13.15 0.29 -6.69
CA GLU A 63 12.54 0.75 -7.93
C GLU A 63 12.09 -0.40 -8.85
N HIS A 64 12.83 -1.52 -8.89
CA HIS A 64 12.43 -2.68 -9.68
C HIS A 64 11.16 -3.34 -9.13
N GLN A 65 11.12 -3.62 -7.83
CA GLN A 65 9.94 -4.18 -7.16
C GLN A 65 8.71 -3.27 -7.28
N TYR A 66 8.91 -1.96 -7.09
CA TYR A 66 7.86 -0.97 -7.21
C TYR A 66 7.26 -0.95 -8.62
N ARG A 67 8.09 -0.85 -9.66
CA ARG A 67 7.62 -0.86 -11.06
C ARG A 67 6.93 -2.16 -11.43
N PHE A 68 7.45 -3.30 -10.98
CA PHE A 68 6.83 -4.60 -11.22
C PHE A 68 5.42 -4.65 -10.61
N LEU A 69 5.28 -4.29 -9.33
CA LEU A 69 3.99 -4.30 -8.64
C LEU A 69 3.00 -3.33 -9.28
N LYS A 70 3.45 -2.12 -9.64
CA LYS A 70 2.63 -1.11 -10.32
C LYS A 70 2.11 -1.59 -11.67
N SER A 71 2.96 -2.25 -12.46
CA SER A 71 2.58 -2.83 -13.74
C SER A 71 1.56 -3.96 -13.57
N ALA A 72 1.82 -4.89 -12.64
CA ALA A 72 0.92 -5.99 -12.33
C ALA A 72 -0.45 -5.48 -11.87
N PHE A 73 -0.49 -4.46 -11.00
CA PHE A 73 -1.74 -3.86 -10.54
C PHE A 73 -2.56 -3.29 -11.71
N ARG A 74 -1.94 -2.49 -12.59
CA ARG A 74 -2.61 -1.89 -13.75
C ARG A 74 -3.19 -2.93 -14.69
N LYS A 75 -2.42 -3.98 -15.01
CA LYS A 75 -2.90 -5.08 -15.86
C LYS A 75 -4.13 -5.77 -15.28
N ASN A 76 -4.12 -6.05 -13.96
CA ASN A 76 -5.27 -6.67 -13.32
C ASN A 76 -6.50 -5.74 -13.32
N MET A 77 -6.32 -4.43 -13.10
CA MET A 77 -7.43 -3.47 -13.18
C MET A 77 -8.08 -3.41 -14.57
N GLU A 78 -7.29 -3.50 -15.63
CA GLU A 78 -7.81 -3.58 -17.01
C GLU A 78 -8.62 -4.87 -17.21
N THR A 79 -8.09 -6.01 -16.79
CA THR A 79 -8.79 -7.30 -16.87
C THR A 79 -10.09 -7.32 -16.07
N GLU A 80 -10.10 -6.77 -14.85
CA GLU A 80 -11.33 -6.71 -14.05
C GLU A 80 -12.37 -5.77 -14.67
N ARG A 81 -11.95 -4.66 -15.29
CA ARG A 81 -12.86 -3.77 -16.00
C ARG A 81 -13.53 -4.47 -17.19
N GLU A 82 -12.78 -5.28 -17.94
CA GLU A 82 -13.30 -6.01 -19.10
C GLU A 82 -14.34 -7.08 -18.73
N LYS A 83 -14.25 -7.69 -17.55
CA LYS A 83 -15.24 -8.69 -17.09
C LYS A 83 -16.62 -8.11 -16.78
N HIS A 84 -16.70 -6.80 -16.54
CA HIS A 84 -17.92 -6.11 -16.12
C HIS A 84 -18.50 -5.20 -17.24
N LEU A 85 -17.96 -5.32 -18.46
CA LEU A 85 -18.51 -4.74 -19.70
C LEU A 85 -19.39 -5.78 -20.41
#